data_AF-A0A3G6NEZ0-F1
#
_entry.id   AF-A0A3G6NEZ0-F1
#
_cell.length_a   1.000
_cell.length_b   1.000
_cell.length_c   1.000
_cell.angle_alpha   90.00
_cell.angle_beta   90.00
_cell.angle_gamma   90.00
#
_symmetry.space_group_name_H-M   'P 1'
#
loop_
_entity.id
_entity.type
_entity.pdbx_description
1 polymer ?
#
loop_
_entity_poly.entity_id
_entity_poly.type
_entity_poly.pdbx_seq_one_letter_code
_entity_poly.pdbx_strand_id
1 'polypeptide(L)'
;MLYTFVLKAQPLTLKSVDADKEFRLKLYYGNAGKGAFVQYEGKKGIIPLRVKSYVLDTLQARNNQPDRHYFVWEEMVNGKVHGTYQLLQMNHLIADASYIREQDRRHFLLDLAEIHNEKEDGNDQYLLHGALISFNHFYNSNLLIEYPDGKKMTAELPFPDNPEAAQQSIIEDYNFDGYDDLAFTIPDAGMGVYHRFTIYLYNPKKKRFEKLKEPDYSRSDCSCLCDVDANKEKKLLQTGCRGGASWHQDSYRFDKNGMLQWIGKRDLSEEIE
;
A
#
# COMPACT_ATOMS: atom_id res chain seq x y z
N MET A 1 -3.91 -1.99 -17.82
CA MET A 1 -2.58 -2.04 -17.18
C MET A 1 -2.57 -3.29 -16.31
N LEU A 2 -1.71 -4.27 -16.58
CA LEU A 2 -1.64 -5.49 -15.78
C LEU A 2 -1.02 -5.15 -14.41
N TYR A 3 -1.86 -4.98 -13.38
CA TYR A 3 -1.41 -5.03 -12.00
C TYR A 3 -1.36 -6.50 -11.58
N THR A 4 -0.24 -7.16 -11.85
CA THR A 4 0.13 -8.44 -11.22
C THR A 4 1.46 -8.24 -10.49
N PHE A 5 1.43 -7.45 -9.42
CA PHE A 5 2.46 -7.51 -8.39
C PHE A 5 1.82 -8.09 -7.15
N VAL A 6 2.02 -9.39 -6.97
CA VAL A 6 1.73 -10.05 -5.70
C VAL A 6 2.80 -9.56 -4.71
N LEU A 7 2.40 -8.64 -3.82
CA LEU A 7 3.16 -8.22 -2.63
C LEU A 7 3.30 -9.41 -1.68
N LYS A 8 4.18 -10.37 -2.02
CA LYS A 8 4.33 -11.63 -1.28
C LYS A 8 5.48 -11.64 -0.28
N ALA A 9 5.95 -10.49 0.18
CA ALA A 9 7.15 -10.40 1.01
C ALA A 9 7.07 -9.29 2.06
N GLN A 10 5.89 -8.98 2.60
CA GLN A 10 5.75 -7.98 3.66
C GLN A 10 4.97 -8.56 4.84
N PRO A 11 5.39 -8.25 6.08
CA PRO A 11 6.60 -7.51 6.45
C PRO A 11 7.91 -8.27 6.20
N LEU A 12 9.02 -7.55 6.00
CA LEU A 12 10.35 -8.13 5.87
C LEU A 12 11.02 -8.29 7.24
N THR A 13 11.64 -9.44 7.51
CA THR A 13 12.53 -9.58 8.67
C THR A 13 13.98 -9.46 8.22
N LEU A 14 14.69 -8.45 8.73
CA LEU A 14 16.09 -8.15 8.39
C LEU A 14 17.00 -8.37 9.59
N LYS A 15 18.23 -8.82 9.33
CA LYS A 15 19.30 -8.98 10.33
C LYS A 15 20.56 -8.25 9.88
N SER A 16 21.30 -7.66 10.81
CA SER A 16 22.63 -7.09 10.52
C SER A 16 23.67 -8.19 10.32
N VAL A 17 24.53 -8.07 9.30
CA VAL A 17 25.55 -9.10 9.00
C VAL A 17 26.97 -8.71 9.37
N ASP A 18 27.24 -7.42 9.54
CA ASP A 18 28.57 -6.84 9.78
C ASP A 18 28.70 -6.13 11.13
N ALA A 19 27.67 -6.23 11.97
CA ALA A 19 27.66 -5.63 13.31
C ALA A 19 28.43 -6.51 14.33
N ASP A 20 29.17 -5.87 15.26
CA ASP A 20 29.80 -6.55 16.41
C ASP A 20 28.80 -7.40 17.22
N LYS A 21 27.55 -6.95 17.26
CA LYS A 21 26.41 -7.68 17.81
C LYS A 21 25.26 -7.64 16.82
N GLU A 22 24.83 -8.82 16.38
CA GLU A 22 23.67 -8.97 15.50
C GLU A 22 22.44 -8.30 16.13
N PHE A 23 21.74 -7.49 15.34
CA PHE A 23 20.39 -7.04 15.63
C PHE A 23 19.45 -7.45 14.50
N ARG A 24 18.18 -7.64 14.86
CA ARG A 24 17.10 -8.01 13.96
C ARG A 24 15.96 -7.02 14.07
N LEU A 25 15.27 -6.81 12.96
CA LEU A 25 14.10 -5.94 12.89
C LEU A 25 13.10 -6.45 11.85
N LYS A 26 11.82 -6.16 12.10
CA LYS A 26 10.77 -6.25 11.08
C LYS A 26 10.58 -4.88 10.44
N LEU A 27 10.54 -4.85 9.11
CA LEU A 27 10.28 -3.67 8.30
C LEU A 27 8.91 -3.82 7.63
N TYR A 28 8.02 -2.89 7.94
CA TYR A 28 6.68 -2.76 7.38
C TYR A 28 6.66 -1.55 6.44
N TYR A 29 6.03 -1.65 5.28
CA TYR A 29 5.87 -0.54 4.32
C TYR A 29 4.84 -0.89 3.25
N GLY A 30 4.07 0.08 2.76
CA GLY A 30 3.17 -0.08 1.62
C GLY A 30 3.82 0.27 0.28
N ASN A 31 2.98 0.48 -0.74
CA ASN A 31 3.39 0.96 -2.06
C ASN A 31 4.24 2.25 -1.96
N ALA A 32 5.29 2.32 -2.79
CA ALA A 32 6.27 3.42 -2.79
C ALA A 32 6.94 3.69 -1.41
N GLY A 33 6.90 2.71 -0.49
CA GLY A 33 7.50 2.82 0.83
C GLY A 33 6.67 3.62 1.84
N LYS A 34 5.42 3.95 1.51
CA LYS A 34 4.52 4.72 2.39
C LYS A 34 4.11 3.91 3.62
N GLY A 35 3.68 4.60 4.68
CA GLY A 35 3.19 3.96 5.91
C GLY A 35 4.25 3.13 6.65
N ALA A 36 5.53 3.37 6.38
CA ALA A 36 6.61 2.50 6.82
C ALA A 36 6.98 2.69 8.29
N PHE A 37 7.38 1.61 8.93
CA PHE A 37 8.01 1.62 10.26
C PHE A 37 8.87 0.37 10.46
N VAL A 38 9.78 0.44 11.43
CA VAL A 38 10.55 -0.73 11.89
C VAL A 38 10.18 -1.11 13.31
N GLN A 39 10.24 -2.40 13.60
CA GLN A 39 10.15 -2.95 14.95
C GLN A 39 11.34 -3.86 15.22
N TYR A 40 12.20 -3.45 16.15
CA TYR A 40 13.35 -4.25 16.57
C TYR A 40 12.92 -5.47 17.38
N GLU A 41 13.58 -6.60 17.15
CA GLU A 41 13.29 -7.83 17.87
C GLU A 41 13.48 -7.65 19.39
N GLY A 42 12.55 -8.19 20.17
CA GLY A 42 12.52 -8.03 21.62
C GLY A 42 12.09 -6.64 22.12
N LYS A 43 11.70 -5.73 21.22
CA LYS A 43 11.14 -4.41 21.55
C LYS A 43 9.67 -4.33 21.15
N LYS A 44 8.84 -3.81 22.05
CA LYS A 44 7.42 -3.54 21.74
C LYS A 44 7.23 -2.25 20.94
N GLY A 45 8.16 -1.30 21.06
CA GLY A 45 8.07 -0.02 20.37
C GLY A 45 8.34 -0.15 18.86
N ILE A 46 7.63 0.67 18.09
CA ILE A 46 7.86 0.86 16.66
C ILE A 46 8.59 2.19 16.44
N ILE A 47 9.37 2.29 15.35
CA ILE A 47 10.03 3.53 14.96
C ILE A 47 9.50 3.93 13.57
N PRO A 48 8.81 5.08 13.45
CA PRO A 48 8.28 5.55 12.18
C PRO A 48 9.40 5.80 11.16
N LEU A 49 9.12 5.45 9.91
CA LEU A 49 9.99 5.74 8.78
C LEU A 49 9.36 6.79 7.87
N ARG A 50 10.11 7.83 7.55
CA ARG A 50 9.72 8.84 6.55
C ARG A 50 10.33 8.47 5.20
N VAL A 51 9.53 8.42 4.15
CA VAL A 51 10.04 8.25 2.79
C VAL A 51 10.92 9.45 2.43
N LYS A 52 12.20 9.20 2.17
CA LYS A 52 13.14 10.20 1.67
C LYS A 52 13.17 10.21 0.15
N SER A 53 13.19 9.03 -0.45
CA SER A 53 13.04 8.86 -1.89
C SER A 53 12.52 7.47 -2.22
N TYR A 54 11.74 7.40 -3.29
CA TYR A 54 11.33 6.16 -3.94
C TYR A 54 11.55 6.32 -5.44
N VAL A 55 12.20 5.34 -6.06
CA VAL A 55 12.42 5.30 -7.51
C VAL A 55 11.96 3.96 -8.05
N LEU A 56 11.08 4.00 -9.05
CA LEU A 56 10.68 2.84 -9.83
C LEU A 56 11.42 2.89 -11.17
N ASP A 57 12.27 1.91 -11.42
CA ASP A 57 12.93 1.71 -12.72
C ASP A 57 12.23 0.59 -13.50
N THR A 58 11.50 0.99 -14.55
CA THR A 58 10.76 0.12 -15.46
C THR A 58 11.48 -0.09 -16.80
N LEU A 59 12.65 0.54 -17.02
CA LEU A 59 13.32 0.51 -18.32
C LEU A 59 13.78 -0.90 -18.70
N GLN A 60 13.95 -1.79 -17.72
CA GLN A 60 14.35 -3.17 -17.93
C GLN A 60 13.18 -4.12 -18.23
N ALA A 61 11.92 -3.68 -18.04
CA ALA A 61 10.74 -4.44 -18.45
C ALA A 61 10.73 -4.70 -19.97
N ARG A 62 11.34 -3.81 -20.77
CA ARG A 62 11.56 -4.01 -22.22
C ARG A 62 12.45 -5.21 -22.54
N ASN A 63 13.22 -5.71 -21.57
CA ASN A 63 14.14 -6.84 -21.71
C ASN A 63 13.70 -8.08 -20.88
N ASN A 64 12.41 -8.20 -20.53
CA ASN A 64 11.88 -9.27 -19.66
C ASN A 64 12.51 -9.33 -18.25
N GLN A 65 13.08 -8.23 -17.75
CA GLN A 65 13.55 -8.16 -16.37
C GLN A 65 12.48 -7.50 -15.48
N PRO A 66 12.35 -7.93 -14.21
CA PRO A 66 11.37 -7.35 -13.29
C PRO A 66 11.70 -5.89 -12.99
N ASP A 67 10.65 -5.11 -12.72
CA ASP A 67 10.79 -3.73 -12.26
C ASP A 67 11.63 -3.66 -10.98
N ARG A 68 12.40 -2.58 -10.86
CA ARG A 68 13.26 -2.33 -9.70
C ARG A 68 12.68 -1.22 -8.86
N HIS A 69 12.46 -1.51 -7.58
CA HIS A 69 11.98 -0.56 -6.60
C HIS A 69 13.13 -0.18 -5.67
N TYR A 70 13.57 1.07 -5.72
CA TYR A 70 14.59 1.62 -4.84
C TYR A 70 13.92 2.45 -3.76
N PHE A 71 14.09 2.04 -2.50
CA PHE A 71 13.54 2.73 -1.35
C PHE A 71 14.64 3.34 -0.50
N VAL A 72 14.40 4.56 -0.03
CA VAL A 72 15.21 5.20 1.00
C VAL A 72 14.29 5.81 2.04
N TRP A 73 14.48 5.43 3.29
CA TRP A 73 13.71 5.92 4.42
C TRP A 73 14.60 6.60 5.46
N GLU A 74 14.07 7.63 6.10
CA GLU A 74 14.66 8.23 7.29
C GLU A 74 13.98 7.66 8.54
N GLU A 75 14.78 7.14 9.46
CA GLU A 75 14.33 6.71 10.77
C GLU A 75 14.03 7.93 11.64
N MET A 76 12.77 8.06 12.09
CA MET A 76 12.29 9.24 12.80
C MET A 76 12.09 8.95 14.29
N VAL A 77 12.88 9.59 15.15
CA VAL A 77 12.73 9.52 16.62
C VAL A 77 12.53 10.93 17.15
N ASN A 78 11.42 11.17 17.85
CA ASN A 78 11.06 12.49 18.40
C ASN A 78 11.15 13.63 17.36
N GLY A 79 10.75 13.35 16.11
CA GLY A 79 10.79 14.31 15.00
C GLY A 79 12.17 14.59 14.41
N LYS A 80 13.22 13.88 14.85
CA LYS A 80 14.58 13.99 14.30
C LYS A 80 14.96 12.73 13.55
N VAL A 81 15.82 12.89 12.54
CA VAL A 81 16.42 11.77 11.81
C VAL A 81 17.47 11.10 12.70
N HIS A 82 17.35 9.79 12.88
CA HIS A 82 18.27 8.96 13.68
C HIS A 82 19.05 7.95 12.85
N GLY A 83 18.61 7.72 11.62
CA GLY A 83 19.31 6.91 10.66
C GLY A 83 18.61 6.90 9.30
N THR A 84 19.18 6.19 8.35
CA THR A 84 18.64 6.05 7.00
C THR A 84 18.67 4.57 6.61
N TYR A 85 17.53 4.04 6.18
CA TYR A 85 17.43 2.71 5.57
C TYR A 85 17.46 2.83 4.06
N GLN A 86 18.08 1.86 3.41
CA GLN A 86 18.05 1.70 1.96
C GLN A 86 17.67 0.27 1.61
N LEU A 87 16.92 0.11 0.52
CA LEU A 87 16.48 -1.20 0.05
C LEU A 87 16.25 -1.20 -1.45
N LEU A 88 16.74 -2.23 -2.14
CA LEU A 88 16.36 -2.57 -3.50
C LEU A 88 15.44 -3.81 -3.45
N GLN A 89 14.28 -3.69 -4.08
CA GLN A 89 13.36 -4.81 -4.29
C GLN A 89 13.14 -5.06 -5.79
N MET A 90 13.20 -6.33 -6.19
CA MET A 90 12.95 -6.79 -7.55
C MET A 90 12.11 -8.06 -7.50
N ASN A 91 10.81 -7.98 -7.78
CA ASN A 91 9.86 -9.09 -7.58
C ASN A 91 9.96 -9.67 -6.14
N HIS A 92 10.42 -10.92 -5.98
CA HIS A 92 10.63 -11.58 -4.68
C HIS A 92 12.06 -11.42 -4.12
N LEU A 93 12.94 -10.70 -4.83
CA LEU A 93 14.31 -10.47 -4.39
C LEU A 93 14.40 -9.16 -3.60
N ILE A 94 15.07 -9.25 -2.46
CA ILE A 94 15.51 -8.13 -1.64
C ILE A 94 17.03 -8.08 -1.74
N ALA A 95 17.57 -6.92 -2.08
CA ALA A 95 19.00 -6.68 -2.26
C ALA A 95 19.38 -5.30 -1.71
N ASP A 96 20.69 -5.09 -1.53
CA ASP A 96 21.28 -3.82 -1.09
C ASP A 96 20.62 -3.22 0.16
N ALA A 97 20.11 -4.09 1.05
CA ALA A 97 19.48 -3.65 2.28
C ALA A 97 20.54 -3.13 3.24
N SER A 98 20.38 -1.90 3.72
CA SER A 98 21.35 -1.29 4.62
C SER A 98 20.71 -0.29 5.59
N TYR A 99 21.44 0.00 6.67
CA TYR A 99 21.10 1.05 7.62
C TYR A 99 22.33 1.89 7.94
N ILE A 100 22.21 3.20 7.83
CA ILE A 100 23.22 4.17 8.26
C ILE A 100 22.71 4.87 9.50
N ARG A 101 23.37 4.68 10.64
CA ARG A 101 23.02 5.38 11.88
C ARG A 101 23.52 6.81 11.85
N GLU A 102 22.68 7.78 12.21
CA GLU A 102 23.02 9.19 12.10
C GLU A 102 24.03 9.63 13.15
N GLN A 103 23.91 9.13 14.39
CA GLN A 103 24.72 9.56 15.53
C GLN A 103 26.24 9.43 15.30
N ASP A 104 26.66 8.34 14.66
CA ASP A 104 28.08 8.00 14.48
C ASP A 104 28.42 7.56 13.06
N ARG A 105 27.47 7.71 12.12
CA ARG A 105 27.64 7.40 10.69
C ARG A 105 28.05 5.95 10.43
N ARG A 106 27.85 5.05 11.39
CA ARG A 106 28.09 3.62 11.18
C ARG A 106 27.12 3.09 10.14
N HIS A 107 27.68 2.34 9.20
CA HIS A 107 26.94 1.62 8.19
C HIS A 107 26.79 0.16 8.64
N PHE A 108 25.60 -0.37 8.46
CA PHE A 108 25.26 -1.75 8.74
C PHE A 108 24.67 -2.35 7.47
N LEU A 109 25.27 -3.45 7.02
CA LEU A 109 24.70 -4.29 5.98
C LEU A 109 23.60 -5.15 6.60
N LEU A 110 22.46 -5.23 5.90
CA LEU A 110 21.32 -6.02 6.33
C LEU A 110 21.06 -7.12 5.30
N ASP A 111 20.70 -8.31 5.80
CA ASP A 111 20.21 -9.41 4.97
C ASP A 111 18.82 -9.85 5.46
N LEU A 112 18.08 -10.53 4.60
CA LEU A 112 16.89 -11.26 5.02
C LEU A 112 17.26 -12.27 6.10
N ALA A 113 16.56 -12.24 7.21
CA ALA A 113 16.66 -13.29 8.21
C ALA A 113 16.06 -14.58 7.64
N GLU A 114 16.69 -15.72 7.91
CA GLU A 114 16.14 -17.02 7.53
C GLU A 114 14.78 -17.23 8.20
N ILE A 115 13.74 -17.37 7.39
CA ILE A 115 12.40 -17.73 7.86
C ILE A 115 12.35 -19.27 7.89
N HIS A 116 12.61 -19.87 9.05
CA HIS A 116 12.56 -21.33 9.19
C HIS A 116 11.10 -21.81 9.18
N ASN A 117 10.61 -22.33 8.04
CA ASN A 117 9.40 -23.19 7.91
C ASN A 117 8.09 -22.70 8.58
N GLU A 118 8.02 -21.49 9.11
CA GLU A 118 6.79 -20.88 9.59
C GLU A 118 6.02 -20.45 8.35
N LYS A 119 4.80 -20.98 8.19
CA LYS A 119 3.86 -20.46 7.20
C LYS A 119 3.68 -18.98 7.49
N GLU A 120 3.86 -18.13 6.48
CA GLU A 120 3.51 -16.72 6.58
C GLU A 120 2.08 -16.61 7.12
N ASP A 121 1.87 -15.81 8.16
CA ASP A 121 0.57 -15.64 8.80
C ASP A 121 -0.31 -14.60 8.07
N GLY A 122 0.23 -14.02 6.99
CA GLY A 122 -0.43 -13.04 6.13
C GLY A 122 -0.71 -11.69 6.80
N ASN A 123 -0.25 -11.47 8.03
CA ASN A 123 -0.49 -10.23 8.75
C ASN A 123 0.45 -9.14 8.24
N ASP A 124 -0.11 -7.98 7.93
CA ASP A 124 0.65 -6.79 7.58
C ASP A 124 0.12 -5.56 8.31
N GLN A 125 0.94 -4.52 8.37
CA GLN A 125 0.65 -3.31 9.12
C GLN A 125 1.23 -2.08 8.45
N TYR A 126 0.55 -0.95 8.58
CA TYR A 126 1.06 0.37 8.20
C TYR A 126 0.96 1.35 9.37
N LEU A 127 1.87 2.32 9.40
CA LEU A 127 1.79 3.48 10.27
C LEU A 127 1.50 4.72 9.41
N LEU A 128 0.23 5.12 9.35
CA LEU A 128 -0.22 6.24 8.52
C LEU A 128 -0.88 7.31 9.38
N HIS A 129 -0.42 8.56 9.27
CA HIS A 129 -0.89 9.69 10.08
C HIS A 129 -0.88 9.44 11.60
N GLY A 130 0.07 8.61 12.06
CA GLY A 130 0.21 8.16 13.45
C GLY A 130 -0.74 7.03 13.87
N ALA A 131 -1.66 6.58 13.00
CA ALA A 131 -2.51 5.44 13.27
C ALA A 131 -1.82 4.14 12.82
N LEU A 132 -1.83 3.13 13.69
CA LEU A 132 -1.37 1.78 13.36
C LEU A 132 -2.52 1.01 12.72
N ILE A 133 -2.38 0.70 11.45
CA ILE A 133 -3.32 -0.05 10.63
C ILE A 133 -2.82 -1.49 10.59
N SER A 134 -3.64 -2.46 10.95
CA SER A 134 -3.34 -3.89 10.92
C SER A 134 -4.39 -4.63 10.13
N PHE A 135 -3.97 -5.51 9.23
CA PHE A 135 -4.86 -6.27 8.35
C PHE A 135 -4.20 -7.58 7.93
N ASN A 136 -4.92 -8.39 7.15
CA ASN A 136 -4.41 -9.66 6.66
C ASN A 136 -4.62 -9.80 5.14
N HIS A 137 -3.63 -10.37 4.46
CA HIS A 137 -3.65 -10.58 3.02
C HIS A 137 -4.35 -11.88 2.58
N PHE A 138 -4.31 -12.93 3.40
CA PHE A 138 -4.51 -14.32 2.92
C PHE A 138 -5.49 -15.18 3.73
N TYR A 139 -5.84 -14.82 4.96
CA TYR A 139 -6.53 -15.72 5.88
C TYR A 139 -7.75 -15.14 6.59
N ASN A 140 -7.87 -13.82 6.67
CA ASN A 140 -9.04 -13.18 7.28
C ASN A 140 -9.28 -11.77 6.74
N SER A 141 -10.49 -11.26 6.97
CA SER A 141 -10.99 -9.96 6.53
C SER A 141 -10.82 -8.84 7.55
N ASN A 142 -10.16 -9.10 8.68
CA ASN A 142 -10.13 -8.13 9.77
C ASN A 142 -9.27 -6.92 9.41
N LEU A 143 -9.83 -5.72 9.53
CA LEU A 143 -9.12 -4.46 9.59
C LEU A 143 -9.21 -3.90 11.00
N LEU A 144 -8.05 -3.60 11.59
CA LEU A 144 -7.93 -2.86 12.84
C LEU A 144 -7.13 -1.59 12.61
N ILE A 145 -7.67 -0.44 13.04
CA ILE A 145 -6.95 0.83 13.06
C ILE A 145 -6.89 1.33 14.51
N GLU A 146 -5.69 1.43 15.05
CA GLU A 146 -5.41 1.96 16.38
C GLU A 146 -4.88 3.39 16.27
N TYR A 147 -5.57 4.33 16.90
CA TYR A 147 -5.24 5.76 16.81
C TYR A 147 -4.35 6.22 17.97
N PRO A 148 -3.58 7.31 17.81
CA PRO A 148 -2.71 7.85 18.87
C PRO A 148 -3.42 8.18 20.18
N ASP A 149 -4.72 8.45 20.14
CA ASP A 149 -5.52 8.73 21.35
C ASP A 149 -6.10 7.47 22.01
N GLY A 150 -5.63 6.28 21.60
CA GLY A 150 -6.01 4.98 22.14
C GLY A 150 -7.36 4.45 21.64
N LYS A 151 -8.11 5.23 20.85
CA LYS A 151 -9.34 4.73 20.22
C LYS A 151 -8.99 3.73 19.11
N LYS A 152 -9.92 2.82 18.86
CA LYS A 152 -9.79 1.79 17.83
C LYS A 152 -10.97 1.85 16.88
N MET A 153 -10.73 1.50 15.62
CA MET A 153 -11.74 1.21 14.61
C MET A 153 -11.51 -0.21 14.12
N THR A 154 -12.57 -0.99 14.04
CA THR A 154 -12.56 -2.32 13.44
C THR A 154 -13.52 -2.35 12.27
N ALA A 155 -13.15 -3.04 11.20
CA ALA A 155 -14.02 -3.27 10.05
C ALA A 155 -13.72 -4.62 9.42
N GLU A 156 -14.68 -5.15 8.67
CA GLU A 156 -14.49 -6.31 7.80
C GLU A 156 -14.21 -5.82 6.39
N LEU A 157 -13.11 -6.30 5.81
CA LEU A 157 -12.75 -6.08 4.42
C LEU A 157 -13.36 -7.16 3.53
N PRO A 158 -13.65 -6.85 2.26
CA PRO A 158 -13.96 -7.89 1.29
C PRO A 158 -12.79 -8.88 1.22
N PHE A 159 -13.10 -10.17 1.17
CA PHE A 159 -12.11 -11.23 1.12
C PHE A 159 -12.18 -11.97 -0.22
N PRO A 160 -11.05 -12.35 -0.85
CA PRO A 160 -11.09 -13.06 -2.13
C PRO A 160 -11.78 -14.42 -2.00
N ASP A 161 -12.65 -14.77 -2.96
CA ASP A 161 -13.26 -16.11 -3.04
C ASP A 161 -12.25 -17.18 -3.50
N ASN A 162 -11.25 -16.76 -4.27
CA ASN A 162 -10.15 -17.64 -4.69
C ASN A 162 -9.11 -17.76 -3.56
N PRO A 163 -8.85 -18.97 -3.01
CA PRO A 163 -7.89 -19.17 -1.92
C PRO A 163 -6.44 -18.88 -2.32
N GLU A 164 -6.13 -18.78 -3.62
CA GLU A 164 -4.79 -18.38 -4.10
C GLU A 164 -4.65 -16.87 -4.32
N ALA A 165 -5.76 -16.12 -4.28
CA ALA A 165 -5.74 -14.67 -4.37
C ALA A 165 -5.46 -14.03 -3.01
N ALA A 166 -4.71 -12.95 -3.02
CA ALA A 166 -4.44 -12.16 -1.82
C ALA A 166 -5.14 -10.81 -1.92
N GLN A 167 -5.71 -10.36 -0.81
CA GLN A 167 -6.11 -8.97 -0.66
C GLN A 167 -4.87 -8.08 -0.83
N GLN A 168 -4.98 -7.03 -1.64
CA GLN A 168 -3.94 -6.02 -1.77
C GLN A 168 -4.32 -4.77 -1.01
N SER A 169 -3.33 -3.94 -0.70
CA SER A 169 -3.47 -2.67 -0.01
C SER A 169 -2.68 -1.59 -0.73
N ILE A 170 -3.25 -0.38 -0.80
CA ILE A 170 -2.71 0.75 -1.55
C ILE A 170 -2.87 2.02 -0.73
N ILE A 171 -1.79 2.82 -0.64
CA ILE A 171 -1.74 4.11 0.03
C ILE A 171 -1.63 5.22 -1.02
N GLU A 172 -2.68 6.03 -1.12
CA GLU A 172 -2.79 7.09 -2.12
C GLU A 172 -3.84 8.14 -1.70
N ASP A 173 -3.66 9.40 -2.08
CA ASP A 173 -4.60 10.52 -1.83
C ASP A 173 -5.84 10.46 -2.78
N TYR A 174 -6.83 9.64 -2.47
CA TYR A 174 -7.95 9.39 -3.37
C TYR A 174 -8.90 10.59 -3.50
N ASN A 175 -8.95 11.48 -2.50
CA ASN A 175 -9.84 12.65 -2.50
C ASN A 175 -9.15 13.98 -2.87
N PHE A 176 -7.85 13.95 -3.17
CA PHE A 176 -7.03 15.07 -3.61
C PHE A 176 -6.88 16.19 -2.57
N ASP A 177 -6.93 15.85 -1.28
CA ASP A 177 -6.80 16.79 -0.16
C ASP A 177 -5.36 16.94 0.37
N GLY A 178 -4.43 16.18 -0.20
CA GLY A 178 -3.01 16.18 0.15
C GLY A 178 -2.65 15.23 1.29
N TYR A 179 -3.60 14.46 1.83
CA TYR A 179 -3.34 13.40 2.80
C TYR A 179 -3.45 12.04 2.13
N ASP A 180 -2.50 11.15 2.45
CA ASP A 180 -2.58 9.76 1.99
C ASP A 180 -3.78 9.04 2.62
N ASP A 181 -4.58 8.40 1.79
CA ASP A 181 -5.69 7.54 2.20
C ASP A 181 -5.28 6.05 2.11
N LEU A 182 -6.19 5.16 2.49
CA LEU A 182 -5.96 3.72 2.50
C LEU A 182 -7.01 3.01 1.65
N ALA A 183 -6.58 2.21 0.69
CA ALA A 183 -7.45 1.31 -0.07
C ALA A 183 -7.05 -0.15 0.11
N PHE A 184 -8.05 -1.02 0.03
CA PHE A 184 -7.90 -2.46 -0.06
C PHE A 184 -8.57 -2.97 -1.32
N THR A 185 -7.97 -3.95 -1.98
CA THR A 185 -8.49 -4.47 -3.24
C THR A 185 -8.50 -5.98 -3.26
N ILE A 186 -9.56 -6.56 -3.81
CA ILE A 186 -9.63 -7.99 -4.12
C ILE A 186 -10.01 -8.17 -5.59
N PRO A 187 -9.58 -9.26 -6.26
CA PRO A 187 -10.13 -9.62 -7.56
C PRO A 187 -11.65 -9.77 -7.50
N ASP A 188 -12.35 -9.50 -8.60
CA ASP A 188 -13.78 -9.75 -8.67
C ASP A 188 -14.11 -11.24 -8.47
N ALA A 189 -15.26 -11.50 -7.85
CA ALA A 189 -15.75 -12.83 -7.49
C ALA A 189 -16.05 -13.74 -8.71
N GLY A 190 -16.04 -13.19 -9.92
CA GLY A 190 -16.28 -13.93 -11.16
C GLY A 190 -14.97 -14.49 -11.71
N MET A 191 -14.44 -13.82 -12.73
CA MET A 191 -13.24 -14.29 -13.45
C MET A 191 -11.97 -13.59 -12.96
N GLY A 192 -12.05 -12.73 -11.94
CA GLY A 192 -10.92 -11.96 -11.44
C GLY A 192 -10.29 -11.04 -12.50
N VAL A 193 -11.11 -10.53 -13.40
CA VAL A 193 -10.71 -9.68 -14.52
C VAL A 193 -10.47 -8.23 -14.10
N TYR A 194 -11.15 -7.75 -13.05
CA TYR A 194 -10.92 -6.44 -12.43
C TYR A 194 -10.84 -6.58 -10.92
N HIS A 195 -10.36 -5.54 -10.23
CA HIS A 195 -10.24 -5.51 -8.77
C HIS A 195 -11.28 -4.59 -8.16
N ARG A 196 -11.96 -5.04 -7.12
CA ARG A 196 -12.91 -4.23 -6.35
C ARG A 196 -12.19 -3.51 -5.22
N PHE A 197 -12.46 -2.22 -5.07
CA PHE A 197 -11.80 -1.37 -4.07
C PHE A 197 -12.70 -1.11 -2.87
N THR A 198 -12.09 -1.12 -1.69
CA THR A 198 -12.62 -0.54 -0.46
C THR A 198 -11.69 0.56 0.00
N ILE A 199 -12.15 1.81 -0.03
CA ILE A 199 -11.34 2.99 0.26
C ILE A 199 -11.74 3.59 1.60
N TYR A 200 -10.76 3.99 2.41
CA TYR A 200 -10.89 4.71 3.67
C TYR A 200 -10.14 6.03 3.56
N LEU A 201 -10.88 7.14 3.57
CA LEU A 201 -10.34 8.49 3.48
C LEU A 201 -9.86 8.97 4.85
N TYR A 202 -8.68 9.58 4.91
CA TYR A 202 -8.20 10.23 6.12
C TYR A 202 -8.84 11.61 6.28
N ASN A 203 -9.56 11.82 7.38
CA ASN A 203 -10.10 13.11 7.76
C ASN A 203 -9.10 13.83 8.69
N PRO A 204 -8.33 14.84 8.24
CA PRO A 204 -7.30 15.48 9.04
C PRO A 204 -7.86 16.28 10.23
N LYS A 205 -9.11 16.75 10.14
CA LYS A 205 -9.77 17.48 11.24
C LYS A 205 -10.11 16.54 12.39
N LYS A 206 -10.64 15.36 12.08
CA LYS A 206 -10.98 14.33 13.07
C LYS A 206 -9.79 13.45 13.44
N LYS A 207 -8.74 13.46 12.62
CA LYS A 207 -7.61 12.51 12.66
C LYS A 207 -8.10 11.07 12.63
N ARG A 208 -9.01 10.75 11.70
CA ARG A 208 -9.67 9.45 11.58
C ARG A 208 -9.79 9.03 10.13
N PHE A 209 -9.66 7.73 9.89
CA PHE A 209 -10.07 7.14 8.64
C PHE A 209 -11.58 6.93 8.63
N GLU A 210 -12.24 7.29 7.54
CA GLU A 210 -13.67 7.14 7.32
C GLU A 210 -13.84 6.39 6.00
N LYS A 211 -14.65 5.31 5.99
CA LYS A 211 -14.91 4.57 4.75
C LYS A 211 -15.52 5.53 3.72
N LEU A 212 -14.95 5.56 2.52
CA LEU A 212 -15.48 6.33 1.40
C LEU A 212 -16.92 5.88 1.13
N LYS A 213 -17.83 6.86 1.11
CA LYS A 213 -19.20 6.62 0.69
C LYS A 213 -19.23 6.44 -0.82
N GLU A 214 -19.76 5.31 -1.27
CA GLU A 214 -19.91 5.04 -2.70
C GLU A 214 -20.84 6.04 -3.39
N PRO A 215 -20.57 6.40 -4.65
CA PRO A 215 -21.41 7.29 -5.44
C PRO A 215 -22.75 6.62 -5.82
N ASP A 216 -23.67 7.43 -6.35
CA ASP A 216 -24.82 6.88 -7.08
C ASP A 216 -24.36 6.36 -8.45
N TYR A 217 -24.51 5.04 -8.66
CA TYR A 217 -24.14 4.36 -9.90
C TYR A 217 -25.25 4.34 -10.95
N SER A 218 -26.41 4.96 -10.71
CA SER A 218 -27.55 4.92 -11.64
C SER A 218 -27.23 5.44 -13.06
N ARG A 219 -26.16 6.22 -13.20
CA ARG A 219 -25.71 6.84 -14.46
C ARG A 219 -24.39 6.28 -15.01
N SER A 220 -23.69 5.45 -14.24
CA SER A 220 -22.40 4.90 -14.62
C SER A 220 -22.56 3.53 -15.26
N ASP A 221 -21.60 3.14 -16.10
CA ASP A 221 -21.55 1.80 -16.68
C ASP A 221 -21.03 0.80 -15.61
N CYS A 222 -20.17 1.25 -14.70
CA CYS A 222 -19.72 0.48 -13.55
C CYS A 222 -20.67 0.56 -12.36
N SER A 223 -20.80 -0.55 -11.62
CA SER A 223 -21.65 -0.70 -10.44
C SER A 223 -20.85 -0.74 -9.12
N CYS A 224 -19.57 -0.39 -9.19
CA CYS A 224 -18.61 -0.42 -8.09
C CYS A 224 -17.44 0.54 -8.35
N LEU A 225 -16.70 0.85 -7.28
CA LEU A 225 -15.33 1.31 -7.37
C LEU A 225 -14.43 0.11 -7.68
N CYS A 226 -14.07 -0.02 -8.94
CA CYS A 226 -13.37 -1.14 -9.52
C CYS A 226 -12.19 -0.63 -10.36
N ASP A 227 -11.04 -1.29 -10.33
CA ASP A 227 -9.78 -0.84 -10.98
C ASP A 227 -9.56 0.67 -10.83
N VAL A 228 -9.61 1.15 -9.58
CA VAL A 228 -9.62 2.58 -9.29
C VAL A 228 -8.26 3.21 -9.61
N ASP A 229 -8.30 4.34 -10.31
CA ASP A 229 -7.15 5.20 -10.57
C ASP A 229 -7.42 6.63 -10.07
N ALA A 230 -6.46 7.21 -9.35
CA ALA A 230 -6.56 8.57 -8.82
C ALA A 230 -5.76 9.54 -9.70
N ASN A 231 -6.41 10.12 -10.71
CA ASN A 231 -5.80 11.10 -11.60
C ASN A 231 -5.57 12.43 -10.85
N LYS A 232 -4.35 12.62 -10.33
CA LYS A 232 -3.98 13.79 -9.51
C LYS A 232 -4.04 15.11 -10.26
N GLU A 233 -3.64 15.11 -11.53
CA GLU A 233 -3.59 16.33 -12.36
C GLU A 233 -5.00 16.89 -12.59
N LYS A 234 -5.95 16.02 -12.91
CA LYS A 234 -7.33 16.39 -13.19
C LYS A 234 -8.25 16.35 -11.97
N LYS A 235 -7.74 15.82 -10.84
CA LYS A 235 -8.50 15.55 -9.61
C LYS A 235 -9.75 14.73 -9.90
N LEU A 236 -9.55 13.61 -10.60
CA LEU A 236 -10.60 12.67 -10.96
C LEU A 236 -10.31 11.31 -10.37
N LEU A 237 -11.34 10.70 -9.80
CA LEU A 237 -11.32 9.28 -9.45
C LEU A 237 -11.92 8.51 -10.63
N GLN A 238 -11.11 7.69 -11.28
CA GLN A 238 -11.55 6.87 -12.41
C GLN A 238 -11.76 5.43 -11.92
N THR A 239 -12.79 4.78 -12.44
CA THR A 239 -13.12 3.37 -12.14
C THR A 239 -13.24 2.62 -13.46
N GLY A 240 -12.66 1.43 -13.52
CA GLY A 240 -12.73 0.52 -14.65
C GLY A 240 -13.52 -0.73 -14.29
N CYS A 241 -14.34 -1.21 -15.22
CA CYS A 241 -15.06 -2.47 -15.05
C CYS A 241 -15.32 -3.14 -16.39
N ARG A 242 -15.71 -4.41 -16.34
CA ARG A 242 -16.08 -5.19 -17.51
C ARG A 242 -17.58 -5.46 -17.56
N GLY A 243 -18.20 -5.08 -18.67
CA GLY A 243 -19.60 -5.36 -19.01
C GLY A 243 -19.68 -6.25 -20.24
N GLY A 244 -20.01 -7.53 -20.07
CA GLY A 244 -20.00 -8.49 -21.17
C GLY A 244 -18.62 -8.61 -21.84
N ALA A 245 -18.54 -8.29 -23.13
CA ALA A 245 -17.30 -8.32 -23.91
C ALA A 245 -16.53 -6.99 -23.89
N SER A 246 -17.07 -5.94 -23.27
CA SER A 246 -16.52 -4.58 -23.31
C SER A 246 -15.91 -4.14 -21.99
N TRP A 247 -14.93 -3.25 -22.08
CA TRP A 247 -14.35 -2.52 -20.95
C TRP A 247 -14.95 -1.13 -20.89
N HIS A 248 -15.38 -0.73 -19.70
CA HIS A 248 -15.94 0.58 -19.42
C HIS A 248 -15.05 1.33 -18.44
N GLN A 249 -14.99 2.65 -18.60
CA GLN A 249 -14.35 3.53 -17.63
C GLN A 249 -15.28 4.69 -17.28
N ASP A 250 -15.59 4.83 -16.00
CA ASP A 250 -16.34 5.97 -15.47
C ASP A 250 -15.41 6.92 -14.71
N SER A 251 -15.74 8.21 -14.75
CA SER A 251 -14.99 9.25 -14.05
C SER A 251 -15.87 9.98 -13.04
N TYR A 252 -15.31 10.19 -11.86
CA TYR A 252 -15.97 10.86 -10.75
C TYR A 252 -15.13 12.04 -10.25
N ARG A 253 -15.81 13.01 -9.64
CA ARG A 253 -15.19 14.13 -8.94
C ARG A 253 -15.85 14.32 -7.58
N PHE A 254 -15.04 14.63 -6.56
CA PHE A 254 -15.56 15.03 -5.27
C PHE A 254 -16.24 16.40 -5.34
N ASP A 255 -17.45 16.50 -4.82
CA ASP A 255 -18.13 17.77 -4.60
C ASP A 255 -17.62 18.47 -3.34
N LYS A 256 -18.13 19.68 -3.09
CA LYS A 256 -17.77 20.50 -1.90
C LYS A 256 -18.10 19.84 -0.55
N ASN A 257 -18.96 18.83 -0.55
CA ASN A 257 -19.35 18.08 0.64
C ASN A 257 -18.55 16.77 0.79
N GLY A 258 -17.61 16.50 -0.11
CA GLY A 258 -16.81 15.27 -0.10
C GLY A 258 -17.56 14.05 -0.65
N MET A 259 -18.62 14.25 -1.44
CA MET A 259 -19.31 13.14 -2.11
C MET A 259 -18.81 13.00 -3.55
N LEU A 260 -18.60 11.75 -4.00
CA LEU A 260 -18.28 11.46 -5.39
C LEU A 260 -19.49 11.68 -6.30
N GLN A 261 -19.31 12.50 -7.32
CA GLN A 261 -20.30 12.78 -8.36
C GLN A 261 -19.79 12.25 -9.69
N TRP A 262 -20.61 11.48 -10.39
CA TRP A 262 -20.31 11.02 -11.74
C TRP A 262 -20.27 12.21 -12.70
N ILE A 263 -19.21 12.31 -13.51
CA ILE A 263 -19.02 13.41 -14.46
C ILE A 263 -18.99 12.96 -15.92
N GLY A 264 -18.89 11.66 -16.18
CA GLY A 264 -18.88 11.12 -17.54
C GLY A 264 -18.19 9.77 -17.62
N LYS A 265 -18.24 9.19 -18.83
CA LYS A 265 -17.58 7.94 -19.18
C LYS A 265 -16.63 8.11 -20.36
N ARG A 266 -15.71 7.17 -20.51
CA ARG A 266 -14.84 7.04 -21.67
C ARG A 266 -14.85 5.57 -22.08
N ASP A 267 -15.07 5.30 -23.36
CA ASP A 267 -14.93 3.95 -23.91
C ASP A 267 -13.44 3.70 -24.19
N LEU A 268 -12.88 2.68 -23.55
CA LEU A 268 -11.47 2.30 -23.72
C LEU A 268 -11.21 1.49 -25.00
N SER A 269 -12.24 1.24 -25.81
CA SER A 269 -12.13 0.53 -27.09
C SER A 269 -11.50 1.35 -28.22
N GLU A 270 -11.26 2.66 -28.02
CA GLU A 270 -10.74 3.57 -29.06
C GLU A 270 -9.23 3.85 -28.97
N GLU A 271 -8.50 3.27 -28.02
CA GLU A 271 -7.03 3.48 -27.87
C GLU A 271 -6.17 2.30 -28.36
N ILE A 272 -6.75 1.39 -29.16
CA ILE A 272 -5.99 0.38 -29.91
C ILE A 272 -6.09 0.71 -31.41
N GLU A 273 -5.37 1.75 -31.84
CA GLU A 273 -4.89 1.92 -33.22
C GLU A 273 -3.43 2.40 -33.21
#